data_AF-A0A955P1R5-F1
#
_entry.id   AF-A0A955P1R5-F1
#
_cell.length_a   1.000
_cell.length_b   1.000
_cell.length_c   1.000
_cell.angle_alpha   90.00
_cell.angle_beta   90.00
_cell.angle_gamma   90.00
#
_symmetry.space_group_name_H-M   'P 1'
#
loop_
_entity.id
_entity.type
_entity.pdbx_description
1 polymer ?
#
loop_
_entity_poly.entity_id
_entity_poly.type
_entity_poly.pdbx_seq_one_letter_code
_entity_poly.pdbx_strand_id
1 'polypeptide(L)'
;MIKTEMCRWRGLPIVFLAFTFILILITPRSWAVESETLKALIDNLEDLNASPESIIDLQRRIQNQSKENGLTVSNDEVSEIENHLREIEQRQAELAERIQTLKSAQELLPALDANRDSNAPAPPDESSSSLESPIDFGSDIKPILSNKCFTCHGPDENQRKAGLRLDHREGVFGPLKSGGFAVVAGKPDQSELFHRVSTSDEADKMPPANSGESLTPEEIERIRMWIEQGADWEEHWSFVPPVRPDLPQVSNAEWVRNEVDAFVLARL
;
A
#
# COMPACT_ATOMS: atom_id res chain seq x y z
N MET A 1 -26.36 61.61 -21.69
CA MET A 1 -26.14 62.48 -20.51
C MET A 1 -25.81 61.58 -19.32
N ILE A 2 -24.69 61.87 -18.65
CA ILE A 2 -24.23 61.34 -17.34
C ILE A 2 -23.69 59.88 -17.40
N LYS A 3 -22.37 59.67 -17.58
CA LYS A 3 -21.24 59.68 -16.58
C LYS A 3 -21.20 58.37 -15.75
N THR A 4 -20.20 57.50 -16.02
CA THR A 4 -19.00 57.20 -15.17
C THR A 4 -19.40 56.66 -13.78
N GLU A 5 -19.00 55.46 -13.32
CA GLU A 5 -17.62 55.07 -13.02
C GLU A 5 -17.44 53.54 -12.80
N MET A 6 -16.28 53.07 -13.27
CA MET A 6 -15.30 52.14 -12.64
C MET A 6 -15.80 51.03 -11.69
N CYS A 7 -15.50 49.77 -12.05
CA CYS A 7 -14.36 49.10 -11.42
C CYS A 7 -13.80 47.95 -12.25
N ARG A 8 -12.48 47.90 -12.24
CA ARG A 8 -11.54 47.14 -13.05
C ARG A 8 -11.20 45.83 -12.32
N TRP A 9 -11.47 44.67 -12.91
CA TRP A 9 -10.76 43.43 -12.56
C TRP A 9 -10.16 42.79 -13.82
N ARG A 10 -8.83 42.68 -13.75
CA ARG A 10 -7.94 41.96 -14.66
C ARG A 10 -8.06 40.47 -14.37
N GLY A 11 -7.92 39.61 -15.38
CA GLY A 11 -7.69 38.18 -15.16
C GLY A 11 -7.95 37.30 -16.39
N LEU A 12 -6.97 37.25 -17.29
CA LEU A 12 -6.78 36.27 -18.36
C LEU A 12 -6.27 34.92 -17.75
N PRO A 13 -6.20 33.79 -18.50
CA PRO A 13 -7.06 32.62 -18.33
C PRO A 13 -6.36 31.37 -17.77
N ILE A 14 -7.20 30.44 -17.32
CA ILE A 14 -6.96 29.14 -16.67
C ILE A 14 -6.34 28.10 -17.65
N VAL A 15 -5.19 28.38 -18.27
CA VAL A 15 -4.58 27.44 -19.25
C VAL A 15 -3.09 27.17 -19.04
N PHE A 16 -2.52 27.51 -17.88
CA PHE A 16 -1.07 27.29 -17.61
C PHE A 16 -0.73 26.34 -16.45
N LEU A 17 -1.72 25.62 -15.88
CA LEU A 17 -1.51 24.60 -14.84
C LEU A 17 -1.67 23.16 -15.35
N ALA A 18 -1.31 22.91 -16.60
CA ALA A 18 -1.27 21.56 -17.18
C ALA A 18 0.11 21.16 -17.73
N PHE A 19 1.16 21.97 -17.50
CA PHE A 19 2.48 21.72 -18.12
C PHE A 19 3.66 21.59 -17.14
N THR A 20 3.44 21.73 -15.83
CA THR A 20 4.49 21.55 -14.80
C THR A 20 4.45 20.21 -14.08
N PHE A 21 3.61 19.26 -14.51
CA PHE A 21 3.61 17.88 -13.97
C PHE A 21 4.36 16.86 -14.85
N ILE A 22 4.90 17.28 -16.01
CA ILE A 22 5.57 16.38 -16.99
C ILE A 22 7.11 16.50 -16.95
N LEU A 23 7.69 17.23 -15.99
CA LEU A 23 9.15 17.41 -15.87
C LEU A 23 9.79 16.87 -14.57
N ILE A 24 9.06 16.11 -13.76
CA ILE A 24 9.59 15.47 -12.53
C ILE A 24 10.06 14.01 -12.76
N LEU A 25 9.96 13.47 -13.98
CA LEU A 25 10.38 12.09 -14.30
C LEU A 25 11.68 11.98 -15.10
N ILE A 26 12.49 13.05 -15.20
CA ILE A 26 13.75 13.01 -15.96
C ILE A 26 14.85 13.79 -15.24
N THR A 27 15.29 13.32 -14.07
CA THR A 27 16.72 13.36 -13.63
C THR A 27 16.85 12.68 -12.26
N PRO A 28 17.74 11.68 -12.09
CA PRO A 28 18.10 11.20 -10.77
C PRO A 28 19.08 12.18 -10.12
N ARG A 29 19.11 12.22 -8.77
CA ARG A 29 20.15 12.80 -7.89
C ARG A 29 19.90 14.21 -7.34
N SER A 30 19.06 14.28 -6.30
CA SER A 30 19.30 15.07 -5.06
C SER A 30 17.98 15.19 -4.27
N TRP A 31 17.76 14.34 -3.26
CA TRP A 31 16.67 14.51 -2.30
C TRP A 31 17.24 14.87 -0.94
N ALA A 32 17.75 16.10 -0.83
CA ALA A 32 17.46 16.87 0.36
C ALA A 32 16.15 17.59 0.02
N VAL A 33 15.03 17.06 0.50
CA VAL A 33 13.78 17.82 0.57
C VAL A 33 14.10 18.96 1.54
N GLU A 34 14.43 20.14 1.02
CA GLU A 34 14.74 21.32 1.83
C GLU A 34 13.58 21.51 2.82
N SER A 35 13.89 21.77 4.09
CA SER A 35 12.91 21.88 5.18
C SER A 35 11.76 22.85 4.88
N GLU A 36 11.97 23.80 3.95
CA GLU A 36 10.94 24.70 3.43
C GLU A 36 9.87 23.99 2.59
N THR A 37 10.19 22.96 1.82
CA THR A 37 9.22 22.21 1.01
C THR A 37 8.31 21.33 1.86
N LEU A 38 8.86 20.76 2.95
CA LEU A 38 8.12 19.97 3.93
C LEU A 38 7.22 20.88 4.79
N LYS A 39 7.73 22.06 5.15
CA LYS A 39 6.96 23.11 5.81
C LYS A 39 5.84 23.65 4.92
N ALA A 40 6.09 23.90 3.64
CA ALA A 40 5.07 24.34 2.69
C ALA A 40 3.99 23.26 2.44
N LEU A 41 4.33 21.97 2.58
CA LEU A 41 3.35 20.89 2.50
C LEU A 41 2.47 20.85 3.76
N ILE A 42 3.08 21.04 4.94
CA ILE A 42 2.37 21.12 6.22
C ILE A 42 1.47 22.36 6.27
N ASP A 43 1.98 23.53 5.87
CA ASP A 43 1.22 24.79 5.81
C ASP A 43 0.04 24.66 4.81
N ASN A 44 0.22 23.97 3.67
CA ASN A 44 -0.87 23.67 2.74
C ASN A 44 -1.92 22.69 3.31
N LEU A 45 -1.49 21.69 4.09
CA LEU A 45 -2.40 20.78 4.79
C LEU A 45 -3.15 21.50 5.92
N GLU A 46 -2.52 22.47 6.57
CA GLU A 46 -3.14 23.37 7.55
C GLU A 46 -4.13 24.32 6.87
N ASP A 47 -3.81 24.86 5.70
CA ASP A 47 -4.71 25.71 4.88
C ASP A 47 -5.92 24.93 4.33
N LEU A 48 -5.74 23.67 3.94
CA LEU A 48 -6.85 22.77 3.59
C LEU A 48 -7.76 22.47 4.79
N ASN A 49 -7.22 22.57 6.01
CA ASN A 49 -7.96 22.48 7.27
C ASN A 49 -8.50 23.86 7.73
N ALA A 50 -8.07 24.97 7.12
CA ALA A 50 -8.34 26.35 7.56
C ALA A 50 -9.35 27.13 6.68
N SER A 51 -10.16 26.46 5.87
CA SER A 51 -11.33 27.09 5.23
C SER A 51 -12.63 26.58 5.85
N PRO A 52 -13.17 27.24 6.89
CA PRO A 52 -14.46 26.88 7.44
C PRO A 52 -15.58 27.52 6.61
N GLU A 53 -15.86 26.98 5.43
CA GLU A 53 -17.28 26.76 5.19
C GLU A 53 -17.63 25.53 6.00
N SER A 54 -18.10 25.76 7.24
CA SER A 54 -18.59 24.68 8.07
C SER A 54 -19.53 23.82 7.23
N ILE A 55 -19.49 22.50 7.40
CA ILE A 55 -20.41 21.57 6.74
C ILE A 55 -21.88 22.06 6.88
N ILE A 56 -22.19 22.72 8.00
CA ILE A 56 -23.45 23.41 8.30
C ILE A 56 -23.81 24.53 7.30
N ASP A 57 -22.83 25.34 6.85
CA ASP A 57 -23.04 26.42 5.88
C ASP A 57 -23.23 25.87 4.45
N LEU A 58 -22.53 24.79 4.09
CA LEU A 58 -22.77 24.06 2.83
C LEU A 58 -24.15 23.39 2.83
N GLN A 59 -24.54 22.75 3.93
CA GLN A 59 -25.90 22.21 4.10
C GLN A 59 -26.97 23.29 3.96
N ARG A 60 -26.77 24.47 4.58
CA ARG A 60 -27.71 25.60 4.47
C ARG A 60 -27.86 26.08 3.03
N ARG A 61 -26.78 26.13 2.25
CA ARG A 61 -26.83 26.52 0.82
C ARG A 61 -27.54 25.49 -0.03
N ILE A 62 -27.26 24.21 0.17
CA ILE A 62 -27.91 23.11 -0.55
C ILE A 62 -29.42 23.10 -0.26
N GLN A 63 -29.83 23.27 1.01
CA GLN A 63 -31.24 23.36 1.37
C GLN A 63 -31.94 24.56 0.75
N ASN A 64 -31.28 25.72 0.70
CA ASN A 64 -31.84 26.92 0.07
C ASN A 64 -31.97 26.77 -1.46
N GLN A 65 -30.98 26.19 -2.14
CA GLN A 65 -31.05 25.88 -3.58
C GLN A 65 -32.10 24.83 -3.91
N SER A 66 -32.28 23.82 -3.05
CA SER A 66 -33.32 22.80 -3.21
C SER A 66 -34.73 23.40 -3.12
N LYS A 67 -34.95 24.34 -2.18
CA LYS A 67 -36.20 25.10 -2.05
C LYS A 67 -36.46 26.01 -3.26
N GLU A 68 -35.44 26.64 -3.81
CA GLU A 68 -35.57 27.49 -5.00
C GLU A 68 -35.86 26.69 -6.28
N ASN A 69 -35.33 25.46 -6.37
CA ASN A 69 -35.51 24.58 -7.54
C ASN A 69 -36.76 23.68 -7.46
N GLY A 70 -37.58 23.82 -6.42
CA GLY A 70 -38.85 23.07 -6.27
C GLY A 70 -38.68 21.56 -6.07
N LEU A 71 -37.50 21.10 -5.63
CA LEU A 71 -37.21 19.69 -5.43
C LEU A 71 -37.58 19.30 -3.99
N THR A 72 -38.64 18.52 -3.81
CA THR A 72 -39.03 18.02 -2.48
C THR A 72 -38.20 16.79 -2.14
N VAL A 73 -37.10 16.99 -1.40
CA VAL A 73 -36.34 15.89 -0.78
C VAL A 73 -37.18 15.33 0.37
N SER A 74 -37.28 14.01 0.50
CA SER A 74 -38.03 13.39 1.60
C SER A 74 -37.36 13.72 2.94
N ASN A 75 -38.15 14.01 3.97
CA ASN A 75 -37.62 14.29 5.31
C ASN A 75 -36.79 13.10 5.87
N ASP A 76 -37.09 11.88 5.41
CA ASP A 76 -36.35 10.67 5.80
C ASP A 76 -34.94 10.64 5.22
N GLU A 77 -34.78 11.07 3.95
CA GLU A 77 -33.47 11.15 3.27
C GLU A 77 -32.59 12.25 3.90
N VAL A 78 -33.19 13.36 4.32
CA VAL A 78 -32.48 14.44 5.02
C VAL A 78 -31.97 13.96 6.38
N SER A 79 -32.81 13.24 7.14
CA SER A 79 -32.45 12.66 8.44
C SER A 79 -31.31 11.63 8.33
N GLU A 80 -31.34 10.81 7.29
CA GLU A 80 -30.27 9.81 7.03
C GLU A 80 -28.93 10.48 6.70
N ILE A 81 -28.94 11.55 5.89
CA ILE A 81 -27.75 12.34 5.60
C ILE A 81 -27.22 13.03 6.87
N GLU A 82 -28.10 13.59 7.70
CA GLU A 82 -27.71 14.21 8.98
C GLU A 82 -27.11 13.19 9.96
N ASN A 83 -27.58 11.93 9.95
CA ASN A 83 -26.98 10.85 10.73
C ASN A 83 -25.57 10.50 10.25
N HIS A 84 -25.38 10.33 8.94
CA HIS A 84 -24.06 10.06 8.37
C HIS A 84 -23.06 11.18 8.62
N LEU A 85 -23.51 12.44 8.55
CA LEU A 85 -22.64 13.59 8.86
C LEU A 85 -22.21 13.59 10.33
N ARG A 86 -23.11 13.28 11.27
CA ARG A 86 -22.76 13.13 12.69
C ARG A 86 -21.75 12.00 12.92
N GLU A 87 -21.89 10.89 12.20
CA GLU A 87 -20.95 9.77 12.29
C GLU A 87 -19.56 10.17 11.75
N ILE A 88 -19.50 10.91 10.64
CA ILE A 88 -18.26 11.45 10.09
C ILE A 88 -17.60 12.39 11.09
N GLU A 89 -18.35 13.31 11.69
CA GLU A 89 -17.83 14.23 12.71
C GLU A 89 -17.26 13.49 13.93
N GLN A 90 -17.92 12.43 14.40
CA GLN A 90 -17.42 11.59 15.49
C GLN A 90 -16.11 10.88 15.13
N ARG A 91 -16.02 10.31 13.91
CA ARG A 91 -14.80 9.65 13.42
C ARG A 91 -13.64 10.65 13.28
N GLN A 92 -13.92 11.89 12.86
CA GLN A 92 -12.92 12.96 12.79
C GLN A 92 -12.40 13.34 14.18
N ALA A 93 -13.28 13.40 15.18
CA ALA A 93 -12.88 13.67 16.57
C ALA A 93 -12.00 12.55 17.15
N GLU A 94 -12.35 11.28 16.92
CA GLU A 94 -11.54 10.13 17.34
C GLU A 94 -10.15 10.12 16.67
N LEU A 95 -10.10 10.44 15.37
CA LEU A 95 -8.85 10.54 14.63
C LEU A 95 -7.96 11.66 15.20
N ALA A 96 -8.54 12.80 15.57
CA ALA A 96 -7.82 13.90 16.20
C ALA A 96 -7.22 13.50 17.55
N GLU A 97 -7.94 12.73 18.37
CA GLU A 97 -7.43 12.20 19.64
C GLU A 97 -6.29 11.20 19.44
N ARG A 98 -6.38 10.32 18.44
CA ARG A 98 -5.27 9.41 18.05
C ARG A 98 -4.05 10.19 17.59
N ILE A 99 -4.23 11.22 16.76
CA ILE A 99 -3.13 12.08 16.32
C ILE A 99 -2.46 12.76 17.53
N GLN A 100 -3.24 13.25 18.49
CA GLN A 100 -2.69 13.85 19.70
C GLN A 100 -1.91 12.84 20.56
N THR A 101 -2.39 11.61 20.66
CA THR A 101 -1.72 10.51 21.37
C THR A 101 -0.42 10.11 20.68
N LEU A 102 -0.39 10.10 19.34
CA LEU A 102 0.83 9.81 18.59
C LEU A 102 1.86 10.93 18.71
N LYS A 103 1.42 12.20 18.67
CA LYS A 103 2.28 13.36 18.89
C LYS A 103 2.91 13.35 20.29
N SER A 104 2.12 13.04 21.32
CA SER A 104 2.65 12.94 22.69
C SER A 104 3.61 11.76 22.86
N ALA A 105 3.34 10.62 22.22
CA ALA A 105 4.27 9.49 22.18
C ALA A 105 5.57 9.85 21.45
N GLN A 106 5.48 10.63 20.37
CA GLN A 106 6.64 11.10 19.61
C GLN A 106 7.53 12.04 20.44
N GLU A 107 6.95 12.90 21.28
CA GLU A 107 7.69 13.77 22.20
C GLU A 107 8.40 13.02 23.34
N LEU A 108 8.00 11.77 23.62
CA LEU A 108 8.63 10.91 24.63
C LEU A 108 9.80 10.07 24.08
N LEU A 109 9.96 9.97 22.76
CA LEU A 109 11.06 9.24 22.12
C LEU A 109 12.49 9.70 22.53
N PRO A 110 12.78 11.00 22.74
CA PRO A 110 14.12 11.44 23.14
C PRO A 110 14.58 10.90 24.51
N ALA A 111 13.66 10.45 25.36
CA ALA A 111 13.98 9.88 26.68
C ALA A 111 14.40 8.40 26.63
N LEU A 112 14.08 7.68 25.54
CA LEU A 112 14.42 6.26 25.36
C LEU A 112 15.83 6.07 24.78
N ASP A 113 16.29 6.99 23.92
CA ASP A 113 17.65 6.93 23.36
C ASP A 113 18.74 7.29 24.38
N ALA A 114 18.43 8.14 25.36
CA ALA A 114 19.41 8.55 26.40
C ALA A 114 19.79 7.42 27.39
N ASN A 115 19.05 6.31 27.43
CA ASN A 115 19.28 5.18 28.34
C ASN A 115 19.77 3.90 27.63
N ARG A 116 19.95 3.92 26.31
CA ARG A 116 20.32 2.73 25.52
C ARG A 116 21.82 2.43 25.53
N ASP A 117 22.65 3.42 25.84
CA ASP A 117 24.11 3.35 25.59
C ASP A 117 24.98 2.88 26.75
N SER A 118 24.44 2.35 27.87
CA SER A 118 25.32 2.01 29.01
C SER A 118 25.20 0.65 29.69
N ASN A 119 24.26 -0.26 29.35
CA ASN A 119 24.33 -1.62 29.93
C ASN A 119 23.45 -2.76 29.35
N ALA A 120 23.04 -2.73 28.08
CA ALA A 120 22.32 -3.87 27.51
C ALA A 120 23.32 -4.95 27.03
N PRO A 121 23.25 -6.21 27.51
CA PRO A 121 23.86 -7.32 26.79
C PRO A 121 23.26 -7.35 25.39
N ALA A 122 24.10 -7.43 24.36
CA ALA A 122 23.64 -7.61 22.99
C ALA A 122 22.62 -8.76 22.96
N PRO A 123 21.40 -8.56 22.40
CA PRO A 123 20.52 -9.68 22.16
C PRO A 123 21.24 -10.65 21.22
N PRO A 124 21.08 -11.97 21.40
CA PRO A 124 21.65 -12.93 20.47
C PRO A 124 21.09 -12.61 19.08
N ASP A 125 22.01 -12.24 18.21
CA ASP A 125 21.86 -12.03 16.79
C ASP A 125 21.37 -13.33 16.16
N GLU A 126 20.06 -13.49 15.98
CA GLU A 126 19.42 -14.28 14.93
C GLU A 126 17.98 -13.79 14.68
N SER A 127 17.65 -13.51 13.41
CA SER A 127 16.32 -13.28 12.82
C SER A 127 15.84 -11.86 12.45
N SER A 128 16.67 -10.81 12.48
CA SER A 128 16.28 -9.49 11.91
C SER A 128 16.85 -9.19 10.51
N SER A 129 17.47 -10.18 9.85
CA SER A 129 18.09 -10.03 8.51
C SER A 129 17.10 -10.18 7.33
N SER A 130 15.87 -10.66 7.56
CA SER A 130 14.93 -10.99 6.48
C SER A 130 14.09 -9.83 5.94
N LEU A 131 14.10 -8.66 6.57
CA LEU A 131 13.24 -7.52 6.16
C LEU A 131 13.84 -6.64 5.05
N GLU A 132 15.13 -6.80 4.73
CA GLU A 132 15.84 -6.00 3.70
C GLU A 132 16.25 -6.81 2.47
N SER A 133 16.05 -8.13 2.48
CA SER A 133 16.41 -8.99 1.35
C SER A 133 15.34 -8.92 0.25
N PRO A 134 15.74 -8.86 -1.05
CA PRO A 134 14.80 -9.00 -2.16
C PRO A 134 13.98 -10.29 -2.01
N ILE A 135 12.68 -10.19 -2.26
CA ILE A 135 11.78 -11.35 -2.23
C ILE A 135 11.96 -12.14 -3.52
N ASP A 136 12.26 -13.43 -3.39
CA ASP A 136 12.38 -14.37 -4.51
C ASP A 136 11.04 -15.08 -4.72
N PHE A 137 10.46 -14.96 -5.92
CA PHE A 137 9.12 -15.51 -6.14
C PHE A 137 9.12 -17.04 -6.03
N GLY A 138 10.16 -17.69 -6.57
CA GLY A 138 10.26 -19.14 -6.62
C GLY A 138 10.34 -19.81 -5.24
N SER A 139 11.09 -19.21 -4.31
CA SER A 139 11.38 -19.78 -3.00
C SER A 139 10.55 -19.19 -1.86
N ASP A 140 10.17 -17.91 -1.92
CA ASP A 140 9.41 -17.27 -0.85
C ASP A 140 7.89 -17.31 -1.13
N ILE A 141 7.45 -16.97 -2.35
CA ILE A 141 6.04 -16.70 -2.64
C ILE A 141 5.30 -17.91 -3.20
N LYS A 142 5.90 -18.61 -4.16
CA LYS A 142 5.28 -19.76 -4.82
C LYS A 142 4.87 -20.87 -3.84
N PRO A 143 5.66 -21.22 -2.79
CA PRO A 143 5.21 -22.20 -1.81
C PRO A 143 3.96 -21.77 -1.04
N ILE A 144 3.82 -20.47 -0.72
CA ILE A 144 2.64 -19.93 -0.05
C ILE A 144 1.40 -20.11 -0.96
N LEU A 145 1.52 -19.70 -2.23
CA LEU A 145 0.43 -19.81 -3.19
C LEU A 145 0.05 -21.27 -3.48
N SER A 146 1.04 -22.16 -3.64
CA SER A 146 0.79 -23.56 -3.95
C SER A 146 0.08 -24.29 -2.81
N ASN A 147 0.45 -23.99 -1.58
CA ASN A 147 -0.07 -24.69 -0.41
C ASN A 147 -1.45 -24.14 -0.01
N LYS A 148 -1.67 -22.83 -0.11
CA LYS A 148 -2.84 -22.17 0.50
C LYS A 148 -3.85 -21.65 -0.51
N CYS A 149 -3.49 -21.52 -1.78
CA CYS A 149 -4.35 -20.84 -2.77
C CYS A 149 -4.76 -21.75 -3.93
N PHE A 150 -3.88 -22.62 -4.44
CA PHE A 150 -4.13 -23.34 -5.70
C PHE A 150 -5.25 -24.37 -5.64
N THR A 151 -5.62 -24.88 -4.46
CA THR A 151 -6.77 -25.77 -4.31
C THR A 151 -8.06 -25.13 -4.87
N CYS A 152 -8.27 -23.84 -4.60
CA CYS A 152 -9.46 -23.09 -5.03
C CYS A 152 -9.18 -22.13 -6.20
N HIS A 153 -7.93 -21.77 -6.48
CA HIS A 153 -7.56 -20.79 -7.51
C HIS A 153 -6.44 -21.29 -8.44
N GLY A 154 -6.35 -22.60 -8.63
CA GLY A 154 -5.33 -23.25 -9.46
C GLY A 154 -5.90 -23.97 -10.68
N PRO A 155 -5.25 -25.06 -11.13
CA PRO A 155 -5.53 -25.67 -12.42
C PRO A 155 -6.84 -26.45 -12.49
N ASP A 156 -7.34 -27.00 -11.38
CA ASP A 156 -8.57 -27.80 -11.36
C ASP A 156 -9.82 -26.93 -11.56
N GLU A 157 -10.43 -27.05 -12.74
CA GLU A 157 -11.61 -26.26 -13.11
C GLU A 157 -12.83 -26.52 -12.22
N ASN A 158 -12.96 -27.72 -11.66
CA ASN A 158 -14.13 -28.11 -10.87
C ASN A 158 -14.11 -27.49 -9.47
N GLN A 159 -12.92 -27.24 -8.94
CA GLN A 159 -12.72 -26.61 -7.63
C GLN A 159 -12.53 -25.09 -7.74
N ARG A 160 -12.20 -24.60 -8.94
CA ARG A 160 -11.83 -23.20 -9.19
C ARG A 160 -12.95 -22.21 -8.87
N LYS A 161 -12.64 -21.29 -7.96
CA LYS A 161 -13.51 -20.18 -7.55
C LYS A 161 -13.18 -18.92 -8.34
N ALA A 162 -14.22 -18.13 -8.61
CA ALA A 162 -14.17 -16.87 -9.38
C ALA A 162 -13.56 -16.97 -10.80
N GLY A 163 -13.20 -18.17 -11.28
CA GLY A 163 -12.42 -18.35 -12.51
C GLY A 163 -10.99 -17.80 -12.40
N LEU A 164 -10.48 -17.56 -11.19
CA LEU A 164 -9.16 -17.01 -10.94
C LEU A 164 -8.08 -18.11 -11.03
N ARG A 165 -6.95 -17.77 -11.66
CA ARG A 165 -5.77 -18.64 -11.85
C ARG A 165 -4.54 -17.99 -11.24
N LEU A 166 -4.26 -18.27 -9.97
CA LEU A 166 -3.05 -17.78 -9.30
C LEU A 166 -1.80 -18.57 -9.68
N ASP A 167 -1.97 -19.70 -10.36
CA ASP A 167 -0.89 -20.55 -10.88
C ASP A 167 -0.36 -20.09 -12.25
N HIS A 168 -0.93 -19.04 -12.84
CA HIS A 168 -0.49 -18.44 -14.10
C HIS A 168 -0.30 -16.94 -13.98
N ARG A 169 0.71 -16.43 -14.68
CA ARG A 169 1.02 -15.00 -14.75
C ARG A 169 -0.21 -14.18 -15.18
N GLU A 170 -0.93 -14.64 -16.19
CA GLU A 170 -2.10 -13.93 -16.72
C GLU A 170 -3.25 -13.88 -15.73
N GLY A 171 -3.41 -14.88 -14.85
CA GLY A 171 -4.47 -14.86 -13.84
C GLY A 171 -4.11 -14.03 -12.61
N VAL A 172 -2.82 -13.84 -12.34
CA VAL A 172 -2.32 -12.98 -11.26
C VAL A 172 -2.38 -11.49 -11.64
N PHE A 173 -1.91 -11.15 -12.85
CA PHE A 173 -1.79 -9.75 -13.30
C PHE A 173 -2.90 -9.31 -14.27
N GLY A 174 -3.78 -10.22 -14.66
CA GLY A 174 -4.89 -9.94 -15.56
C GLY A 174 -6.12 -9.37 -14.86
N PRO A 175 -7.08 -8.84 -15.63
CA PRO A 175 -8.30 -8.29 -15.09
C PRO A 175 -9.16 -9.39 -14.45
N LEU A 176 -9.70 -9.10 -13.26
CA LEU A 176 -10.66 -9.97 -12.58
C LEU A 176 -12.05 -9.82 -13.18
N LYS A 177 -12.85 -10.89 -13.10
CA LYS A 177 -14.27 -10.84 -13.50
C LYS A 177 -15.10 -9.87 -12.65
N SER A 178 -14.70 -9.66 -11.39
CA SER A 178 -15.28 -8.68 -10.47
C SER A 178 -14.87 -7.24 -10.78
N GLY A 179 -13.95 -7.03 -11.73
CA GLY A 179 -13.24 -5.76 -11.90
C GLY A 179 -11.96 -5.71 -11.06
N GLY A 180 -11.02 -4.86 -11.46
CA GLY A 180 -9.70 -4.76 -10.84
C GLY A 180 -8.74 -5.88 -11.24
N PHE A 181 -7.72 -6.11 -10.42
CA PHE A 181 -6.63 -7.06 -10.65
C PHE A 181 -6.35 -7.84 -9.35
N ALA A 182 -5.93 -9.10 -9.46
CA ALA A 182 -5.52 -9.85 -8.27
C ALA A 182 -4.28 -9.22 -7.64
N VAL A 183 -3.29 -8.88 -8.48
CA VAL A 183 -2.06 -8.19 -8.09
C VAL A 183 -1.82 -6.99 -9.01
N VAL A 184 -1.56 -5.84 -8.39
CA VAL A 184 -1.06 -4.63 -9.04
C VAL A 184 0.37 -4.40 -8.58
N ALA A 185 1.33 -4.63 -9.48
CA ALA A 185 2.75 -4.46 -9.20
C ALA A 185 3.07 -3.10 -8.57
N GLY A 186 3.80 -3.11 -7.46
CA GLY A 186 4.17 -1.94 -6.68
C GLY A 186 3.06 -1.34 -5.82
N LYS A 187 1.85 -1.93 -5.80
CA LYS A 187 0.69 -1.37 -5.11
C LYS A 187 -0.10 -2.44 -4.34
N PRO A 188 0.37 -2.83 -3.14
CA PRO A 188 -0.34 -3.76 -2.26
C PRO A 188 -1.78 -3.32 -1.99
N ASP A 189 -2.01 -2.04 -1.71
CA ASP A 189 -3.33 -1.50 -1.38
C ASP A 189 -4.34 -1.51 -2.56
N GLN A 190 -3.84 -1.68 -3.79
CA GLN A 190 -4.68 -1.80 -5.00
C GLN A 190 -4.80 -3.26 -5.47
N SER A 191 -4.22 -4.20 -4.72
CA SER A 191 -4.19 -5.62 -5.05
C SER A 191 -5.24 -6.38 -4.26
N GLU A 192 -6.23 -6.94 -4.95
CA GLU A 192 -7.32 -7.73 -4.33
C GLU A 192 -6.77 -8.92 -3.53
N LEU A 193 -5.67 -9.53 -3.98
CA LEU A 193 -5.01 -10.62 -3.28
C LEU A 193 -4.58 -10.18 -1.88
N PHE A 194 -3.90 -9.04 -1.77
CA PHE A 194 -3.41 -8.54 -0.48
C PHE A 194 -4.59 -8.19 0.44
N HIS A 195 -5.58 -7.47 -0.07
CA HIS A 195 -6.80 -7.13 0.68
C HIS A 195 -7.47 -8.36 1.30
N ARG A 196 -7.63 -9.45 0.53
CA ARG A 196 -8.29 -10.67 1.03
C ARG A 196 -7.47 -11.46 2.04
N VAL A 197 -6.15 -11.44 1.97
CA VAL A 197 -5.31 -12.14 2.95
C VAL A 197 -5.11 -11.32 4.23
N SER A 198 -5.25 -9.99 4.17
CA SER A 198 -5.07 -9.09 5.32
C SER A 198 -6.36 -8.70 6.03
N THR A 199 -7.54 -8.92 5.43
CA THR A 199 -8.82 -8.52 6.03
C THR A 199 -9.19 -9.37 7.25
N SER A 200 -9.87 -8.74 8.21
CA SER A 200 -10.51 -9.41 9.34
C SER A 200 -11.96 -9.82 9.07
N ASP A 201 -12.53 -9.43 7.92
CA ASP A 201 -13.89 -9.82 7.55
C ASP A 201 -13.91 -11.27 7.07
N GLU A 202 -14.52 -12.16 7.85
CA GLU A 202 -14.62 -13.59 7.58
C GLU A 202 -15.37 -13.92 6.27
N ALA A 203 -16.19 -13.01 5.73
CA ALA A 203 -16.85 -13.22 4.45
C ALA A 203 -15.91 -13.02 3.25
N ASP A 204 -14.92 -12.13 3.38
CA ASP A 204 -13.99 -11.77 2.30
C ASP A 204 -12.59 -12.36 2.46
N LYS A 205 -12.27 -12.83 3.68
CA LYS A 205 -10.98 -13.40 4.05
C LYS A 205 -10.63 -14.65 3.24
N MET A 206 -9.38 -14.70 2.81
CA MET A 206 -8.81 -15.84 2.10
C MET A 206 -7.53 -16.33 2.78
N PRO A 207 -7.33 -17.66 2.91
CA PRO A 207 -8.30 -18.73 2.68
C PRO A 207 -9.51 -18.62 3.62
N PRO A 208 -10.70 -19.11 3.19
CA PRO A 208 -11.87 -19.07 4.04
C PRO A 208 -11.67 -20.00 5.24
N ALA A 209 -12.25 -19.66 6.40
CA ALA A 209 -12.04 -20.40 7.65
C ALA A 209 -12.42 -21.90 7.56
N ASN A 210 -13.34 -22.25 6.67
CA ASN A 210 -13.76 -23.64 6.43
C ASN A 210 -12.83 -24.44 5.52
N SER A 211 -11.78 -23.82 4.94
CA SER A 211 -10.79 -24.52 4.11
C SER A 211 -9.79 -25.34 4.93
N GLY A 212 -9.63 -25.02 6.22
CA GLY A 212 -8.60 -25.60 7.07
C GLY A 212 -7.21 -24.99 6.91
N GLU A 213 -7.04 -24.04 5.97
CA GLU A 213 -5.79 -23.33 5.73
C GLU A 213 -5.86 -21.90 6.27
N SER A 214 -4.71 -21.36 6.69
CA SER A 214 -4.58 -19.95 7.10
C SER A 214 -3.17 -19.45 6.84
N LEU A 215 -3.02 -18.16 6.52
CA LEU A 215 -1.69 -17.55 6.43
C LEU A 215 -1.21 -17.12 7.81
N THR A 216 0.10 -17.26 8.04
CA THR A 216 0.77 -16.63 9.17
C THR A 216 0.99 -15.14 8.88
N PRO A 217 1.20 -14.32 9.92
CA PRO A 217 1.55 -12.90 9.72
C PRO A 217 2.79 -12.70 8.84
N GLU A 218 3.79 -13.58 8.97
CA GLU A 218 5.01 -13.54 8.17
C GLU A 218 4.73 -13.79 6.68
N GLU A 219 3.89 -14.78 6.34
CA GLU A 219 3.54 -15.06 4.95
C GLU A 219 2.73 -13.93 4.30
N ILE A 220 1.82 -13.31 5.06
CA ILE A 220 1.08 -12.12 4.60
C ILE A 220 2.07 -10.98 4.30
N GLU A 221 3.06 -10.79 5.17
CA GLU A 221 4.07 -9.76 4.99
C GLU A 221 4.98 -10.04 3.79
N ARG A 222 5.37 -11.30 3.57
CA ARG A 222 6.12 -11.70 2.37
C ARG A 222 5.35 -11.39 1.09
N ILE A 223 4.05 -11.69 1.06
CA ILE A 223 3.18 -11.33 -0.07
C ILE A 223 3.14 -9.81 -0.25
N ARG A 224 2.98 -9.04 0.84
CA ARG A 224 2.97 -7.57 0.79
C ARG A 224 4.26 -7.03 0.16
N MET A 225 5.40 -7.48 0.67
CA MET A 225 6.73 -7.06 0.20
C MET A 225 6.96 -7.45 -1.25
N TRP A 226 6.58 -8.67 -1.65
CA TRP A 226 6.67 -9.10 -3.04
C TRP A 226 5.90 -8.17 -3.98
N ILE A 227 4.65 -7.82 -3.62
CA ILE A 227 3.86 -6.89 -4.41
C ILE A 227 4.50 -5.51 -4.46
N GLU A 228 4.95 -4.99 -3.32
CA GLU A 228 5.64 -3.71 -3.21
C GLU A 228 6.92 -3.64 -4.05
N GLN A 229 7.67 -4.73 -4.12
CA GLN A 229 8.89 -4.87 -4.92
C GLN A 229 8.63 -5.05 -6.43
N GLY A 230 7.37 -4.93 -6.87
CA GLY A 230 7.00 -5.00 -8.28
C GLY A 230 6.42 -6.34 -8.72
N ALA A 231 6.17 -7.25 -7.77
CA ALA A 231 5.55 -8.55 -7.99
C ALA A 231 6.25 -9.35 -9.10
N ASP A 232 7.57 -9.50 -9.02
CA ASP A 232 8.30 -10.23 -10.05
C ASP A 232 7.80 -11.68 -10.14
N TRP A 233 7.73 -12.20 -11.35
CA TRP A 233 7.14 -13.51 -11.63
C TRP A 233 8.14 -14.39 -12.37
N GLU A 234 8.44 -15.53 -11.78
CA GLU A 234 9.33 -16.51 -12.38
C GLU A 234 8.53 -17.63 -13.06
N GLU A 235 8.98 -17.99 -14.26
CA GLU A 235 8.47 -19.16 -14.94
C GLU A 235 8.88 -20.45 -14.22
N HIS A 236 8.13 -21.52 -14.42
CA HIS A 236 8.49 -22.81 -13.85
C HIS A 236 9.89 -23.24 -14.30
N TRP A 237 10.73 -23.71 -13.38
CA TRP A 237 12.15 -24.04 -13.59
C TRP A 237 12.41 -24.94 -14.82
N SER A 238 11.45 -25.78 -15.22
CA SER A 238 11.56 -26.66 -16.39
C SER A 238 11.55 -25.93 -17.73
N PHE A 239 11.07 -24.68 -17.77
CA PHE A 239 11.02 -23.84 -18.96
C PHE A 239 12.14 -22.79 -19.00
N VAL A 240 12.87 -22.62 -17.88
CA VAL A 240 14.04 -21.75 -17.79
C VAL A 240 15.30 -22.58 -18.06
N PRO A 241 16.10 -22.26 -19.09
CA PRO A 241 17.36 -22.95 -19.33
C PRO A 241 18.29 -22.86 -18.12
N PRO A 242 18.84 -23.99 -17.61
CA PRO A 242 19.72 -23.95 -16.45
C PRO A 242 21.03 -23.21 -16.80
N VAL A 243 21.36 -22.21 -15.98
CA VAL A 243 22.62 -21.47 -16.07
C VAL A 243 23.63 -22.14 -15.12
N ARG A 244 24.87 -22.35 -15.56
CA ARG A 244 25.92 -22.83 -14.65
C ARG A 244 26.34 -21.71 -13.72
N PRO A 245 26.24 -21.87 -12.39
CA PRO A 245 26.76 -20.90 -11.44
C PRO A 245 28.29 -20.92 -11.46
N ASP A 246 28.89 -19.77 -11.12
CA ASP A 246 30.32 -19.68 -10.90
C ASP A 246 30.74 -20.49 -9.66
N LEU A 247 31.92 -21.11 -9.73
CA LEU A 247 32.45 -21.89 -8.62
C LEU A 247 32.84 -20.95 -7.47
N PRO A 248 32.41 -21.23 -6.23
CA PRO A 248 32.77 -20.42 -5.08
C PRO A 248 34.27 -20.53 -4.79
N GLN A 249 34.86 -19.43 -4.34
CA GLN A 249 36.24 -19.42 -3.88
C GLN A 249 36.31 -20.06 -2.48
N VAL A 250 37.05 -21.14 -2.34
CA VAL A 250 37.17 -21.90 -1.09
C VAL A 250 38.59 -21.87 -0.56
N SER A 251 38.72 -21.86 0.77
CA SER A 251 40.01 -21.76 1.46
C SER A 251 40.89 -22.99 1.28
N ASN A 252 40.31 -24.18 1.13
CA ASN A 252 41.03 -25.44 0.96
C ASN A 252 40.68 -26.12 -0.38
N ALA A 253 41.26 -25.60 -1.47
CA ALA A 253 41.05 -26.13 -2.81
C ALA A 253 41.52 -27.58 -2.99
N GLU A 254 42.45 -28.08 -2.16
CA GLU A 254 42.94 -29.46 -2.21
C GLU A 254 41.87 -30.49 -1.78
N TRP A 255 40.88 -30.06 -1.00
CA TRP A 255 39.76 -30.91 -0.59
C TRP A 255 38.71 -31.08 -1.71
N VAL A 256 38.66 -30.14 -2.65
CA VAL A 256 37.70 -30.13 -3.76
C VAL A 256 38.09 -31.18 -4.81
N ARG A 257 37.34 -32.27 -4.91
CA ARG A 257 37.56 -33.32 -5.92
C ARG A 257 36.72 -33.11 -7.17
N ASN A 258 35.60 -32.41 -7.04
CA ASN A 258 34.71 -32.02 -8.12
C ASN A 258 34.05 -30.66 -7.82
N GLU A 259 33.37 -30.09 -8.82
CA GLU A 259 32.72 -28.78 -8.76
C GLU A 259 31.69 -28.64 -7.62
N VAL A 260 30.99 -29.72 -7.26
CA VAL A 260 29.99 -29.73 -6.17
C VAL A 260 30.67 -29.58 -4.81
N ASP A 261 31.88 -30.13 -4.64
CA ASP A 261 32.61 -30.06 -3.37
C ASP A 261 32.96 -28.61 -3.00
N ALA A 262 33.17 -27.74 -4.00
CA ALA A 262 33.40 -26.32 -3.77
C ALA A 262 32.17 -25.65 -3.13
N PHE A 263 30.97 -25.97 -3.59
CA PHE A 263 29.72 -25.45 -3.01
C PHE A 263 29.46 -25.99 -1.60
N VAL A 264 29.82 -27.24 -1.33
CA VAL A 264 29.70 -27.82 0.02
C VAL A 264 30.69 -27.14 0.98
N LEU A 265 31.96 -27.01 0.58
CA LEU A 265 33.00 -26.41 1.41
C LEU A 265 32.77 -24.92 1.67
N ALA A 266 32.13 -24.20 0.75
CA ALA A 266 31.77 -22.80 0.94
C ALA A 266 30.69 -22.58 2.03
N ARG A 267 29.99 -23.64 2.46
CA ARG A 267 28.87 -23.57 3.42
C ARG A 267 29.22 -24.16 4.79
N LEU A 268 30.39 -24.79 4.92
CA LEU A 268 30.95 -25.34 6.17
C LEU A 268 31.86 -24.33 6.84
#